data_AF-A0AAV3NJ79-F1
#
_entry.id   AF-A0AAV3NJ79-F1
#
_cell.length_a   1.000
_cell.length_b   1.000
_cell.length_c   1.000
_cell.angle_alpha   90.00
_cell.angle_beta   90.00
_cell.angle_gamma   90.00
#
_symmetry.space_group_name_H-M   'P 1'
#
loop_
_entity.id
_entity.type
_entity.pdbx_description
1 polymer ?
#
loop_
_entity_poly.entity_id
_entity_poly.type
_entity_poly.pdbx_seq_one_letter_code
_entity_poly.pdbx_strand_id
1 'polypeptide(L)'
;MLKKFIYLAAILNSIFEQWGKSATPNWNISGELCSGVAVDTTEIQTLNPGIKCDCSYENRTLCHITGLMDVVGTIPDELWNLTFLNELVLRNNNISGSIPE
;
A
#
# COMPACT_ATOMS: atom_id res chain seq x y z
N MET A 1 16.74 -10.44 2.35
CA MET A 1 16.22 -9.07 2.51
C MET A 1 15.80 -8.44 1.18
N LEU A 2 16.69 -8.22 0.20
CA LEU A 2 16.36 -7.56 -1.08
C LEU A 2 15.17 -8.19 -1.87
N LYS A 3 15.05 -9.52 -1.88
CA LYS A 3 13.94 -10.23 -2.56
C LYS A 3 12.55 -9.96 -1.95
N LYS A 4 12.47 -9.65 -0.65
CA LYS A 4 11.20 -9.47 0.07
C LYS A 4 10.56 -8.10 -0.25
N PHE A 5 11.41 -7.08 -0.45
CA PHE A 5 10.99 -5.75 -0.87
C PHE A 5 10.48 -5.70 -2.32
N ILE A 6 11.16 -6.40 -3.24
CA ILE A 6 10.73 -6.49 -4.65
C ILE A 6 9.34 -7.15 -4.77
N TYR A 7 9.09 -8.19 -3.96
CA TYR A 7 7.82 -8.91 -3.99
C TYR A 7 6.64 -8.05 -3.51
N LEU A 8 6.82 -7.28 -2.42
CA LEU A 8 5.80 -6.36 -1.93
C LEU A 8 5.49 -5.25 -2.93
N ALA A 9 6.51 -4.74 -3.63
CA ALA A 9 6.31 -3.75 -4.67
C ALA A 9 5.52 -4.28 -5.87
N ALA A 10 5.77 -5.53 -6.27
CA ALA A 10 5.02 -6.17 -7.34
C ALA A 10 3.54 -6.38 -6.97
N ILE A 11 3.26 -6.84 -5.74
CA ILE A 11 1.87 -6.98 -5.25
C ILE A 11 1.15 -5.63 -5.28
N LEU A 12 1.76 -4.61 -4.71
CA LEU A 12 1.13 -3.29 -4.61
C LEU A 12 0.87 -2.67 -5.99
N ASN A 13 1.83 -2.79 -6.91
CA ASN A 13 1.64 -2.33 -8.29
C ASN A 13 0.49 -3.06 -8.98
N SER A 14 0.38 -4.38 -8.80
CA SER A 14 -0.74 -5.16 -9.36
C SER A 14 -2.09 -4.71 -8.81
N ILE A 15 -2.18 -4.46 -7.50
CA ILE A 15 -3.40 -3.95 -6.85
C ILE A 15 -3.79 -2.58 -7.43
N PHE A 16 -2.83 -1.67 -7.57
CA PHE A 16 -3.10 -0.34 -8.11
C PHE A 16 -3.45 -0.35 -9.60
N GLU A 17 -2.83 -1.23 -10.40
CA GLU A 17 -3.24 -1.44 -11.79
C GLU A 17 -4.70 -1.89 -11.88
N GLN A 18 -5.14 -2.83 -11.04
CA GLN A 18 -6.54 -3.29 -11.00
C GLN A 18 -7.50 -2.16 -10.60
N TRP A 19 -7.08 -1.26 -9.71
CA TRP A 19 -7.86 -0.08 -9.31
C TRP A 19 -7.75 1.10 -10.27
N GLY A 20 -6.97 0.99 -11.36
CA GLY A 20 -6.71 2.12 -12.26
C GLY A 20 -5.99 3.28 -11.59
N LYS A 21 -5.19 2.98 -10.55
CA LYS A 21 -4.39 3.93 -9.78
C LYS A 21 -2.94 3.85 -10.19
N SER A 22 -2.26 4.99 -10.13
CA SER A 22 -0.84 5.09 -10.40
C SER A 22 -0.14 5.79 -9.25
N ALA A 23 1.12 5.45 -9.05
CA ALA A 23 1.96 6.16 -8.10
C ALA A 23 2.00 7.66 -8.41
N THR A 24 1.84 8.46 -7.37
CA THR A 24 2.02 9.92 -7.48
C THR A 24 3.50 10.26 -7.37
N PRO A 25 3.95 11.47 -7.82
CA PRO A 25 5.34 11.90 -7.67
C PRO A 25 5.85 11.94 -6.22
N ASN A 26 4.94 11.94 -5.24
CA ASN A 26 5.28 11.91 -3.82
C ASN A 26 5.80 10.53 -3.39
N TRP A 27 5.61 9.49 -4.21
CA TRP A 27 6.07 8.15 -3.91
C TRP A 27 7.47 7.92 -4.47
N ASN A 28 8.30 7.23 -3.68
CA ASN A 28 9.58 6.75 -4.17
C ASN A 28 9.38 5.48 -5.03
N ILE A 29 9.12 5.67 -6.32
CA ILE A 29 8.94 4.58 -7.28
C ILE A 29 10.26 4.00 -7.81
N SER A 30 11.39 4.64 -7.54
CA SER A 30 12.71 4.22 -8.03
C SER A 30 13.41 3.23 -7.09
N GLY A 31 12.78 2.85 -5.97
CA GLY A 31 13.36 1.94 -5.00
C GLY A 31 12.38 1.38 -3.99
N GLU A 32 12.60 1.70 -2.71
CA GLU A 32 11.84 1.17 -1.58
C GLU A 32 10.55 1.97 -1.35
N LEU A 33 9.40 1.36 -1.64
CA LEU A 33 8.06 1.99 -1.48
C LEU A 33 7.83 2.56 -0.07
N CYS A 34 8.36 1.90 0.95
CA CYS A 34 8.34 2.36 2.34
C CYS A 34 9.47 3.34 2.64
N SER A 35 9.60 4.39 1.84
CA SER A 35 10.52 5.49 2.10
C SER A 35 9.85 6.85 1.88
N GLY A 36 10.42 7.90 2.47
CA GLY A 36 9.86 9.25 2.38
C GLY A 36 8.47 9.36 3.03
N VAL A 37 7.48 9.86 2.28
CA VAL A 37 6.14 10.17 2.80
C VAL A 37 5.36 8.96 3.32
N ALA A 38 5.72 7.74 2.89
CA ALA A 38 5.05 6.51 3.31
C ALA A 38 5.39 6.09 4.76
N VAL A 39 6.50 6.57 5.33
CA VAL A 39 6.99 6.22 6.69
C VAL A 39 6.86 7.36 7.70
N ASP A 40 6.34 8.52 7.26
CA ASP A 40 6.23 9.72 8.10
C ASP A 40 4.93 9.73 8.93
N THR A 41 4.86 10.59 9.94
CA THR A 41 3.69 10.92 10.76
C THR A 41 2.52 11.52 9.99
N THR A 42 2.69 11.76 8.71
CA THR A 42 1.66 12.28 7.81
C THR A 42 0.46 11.34 7.79
N GLU A 43 -0.73 11.89 8.04
CA GLU A 43 -1.97 11.11 7.94
C GLU A 43 -2.12 10.57 6.51
N ILE A 44 -2.37 9.26 6.37
CA ILE A 44 -2.57 8.62 5.06
C ILE A 44 -3.63 9.32 4.22
N GLN A 45 -4.58 10.01 4.87
CA GLN A 45 -5.67 10.81 4.29
C GLN A 45 -5.21 11.92 3.35
N THR A 46 -3.95 12.37 3.45
CA THR A 46 -3.39 13.40 2.56
C THR A 46 -2.73 12.81 1.31
N LEU A 47 -2.66 11.48 1.18
CA LEU A 47 -2.08 10.76 0.05
C LEU A 47 -3.19 10.08 -0.76
N ASN A 48 -3.33 10.42 -2.04
CA ASN A 48 -4.34 9.86 -2.92
C ASN A 48 -3.76 9.54 -4.32
N PRO A 49 -3.51 8.25 -4.66
CA PRO A 49 -3.55 7.09 -3.75
C PRO A 49 -2.51 7.21 -2.62
N GLY A 50 -2.70 6.45 -1.55
CA GLY A 50 -1.82 6.49 -0.37
C GLY A 50 -1.44 5.11 0.16
N ILE A 51 -0.17 4.97 0.55
CA ILE A 51 0.32 3.84 1.36
C ILE A 51 0.92 4.36 2.66
N LYS A 52 0.87 3.51 3.69
CA LYS A 52 1.52 3.75 4.99
C LYS A 52 2.34 2.54 5.36
N CYS A 53 3.52 2.78 5.90
CA CYS A 53 4.46 1.74 6.28
C CYS A 53 4.88 1.85 7.74
N ASP A 54 5.07 0.70 8.37
CA ASP A 54 5.73 0.56 9.68
C ASP A 54 7.10 -0.09 9.48
N CYS A 55 8.15 0.67 9.77
CA CYS A 55 9.55 0.25 9.69
C CYS A 55 10.17 0.08 11.08
N SER A 56 9.39 -0.19 12.13
CA SER A 56 9.92 -0.43 13.47
C SER A 56 10.56 -1.82 13.64
N TYR A 57 10.45 -2.69 12.64
CA TYR A 57 10.91 -4.08 12.66
C TYR A 57 12.39 -4.23 12.33
N GLU A 58 13.01 -5.28 12.87
CA GLU A 58 14.39 -5.70 12.60
C GLU A 58 15.39 -4.51 12.56
N ASN A 59 15.46 -3.71 13.63
CA ASN A 59 16.32 -2.52 13.70
C ASN A 59 16.13 -1.53 12.54
N ARG A 60 14.88 -1.33 12.10
CA ARG A 60 14.50 -0.46 10.97
C ARG A 60 14.97 -0.92 9.59
N THR A 61 15.34 -2.19 9.46
CA THR A 61 15.75 -2.78 8.17
C THR A 61 14.61 -3.54 7.47
N LEU A 62 13.48 -3.75 8.16
CA LEU A 62 12.29 -4.35 7.61
C LEU A 62 11.10 -3.40 7.77
N CYS A 63 10.44 -3.10 6.66
CA CYS A 63 9.23 -2.32 6.62
C CYS A 63 8.04 -3.17 6.17
N HIS A 64 6.88 -2.88 6.75
CA HIS A 64 5.62 -3.50 6.38
C HIS A 64 4.61 -2.44 5.96
N ILE A 65 3.86 -2.70 4.87
CA ILE A 65 2.71 -1.88 4.50
C ILE A 65 1.61 -2.15 5.52
N THR A 66 1.20 -1.11 6.22
CA THR A 66 0.18 -1.16 7.28
C THR A 66 -1.10 -0.44 6.86
N GLY A 67 -1.02 0.48 5.90
CA GLY A 67 -2.19 1.23 5.44
C GLY A 67 -2.27 1.42 3.93
N LEU A 68 -3.51 1.42 3.40
CA LEU A 68 -3.84 1.72 2.01
C LEU A 68 -5.05 2.67 1.92
N MET A 69 -5.07 3.54 0.92
CA MET A 69 -6.14 4.50 0.63
C MET A 69 -6.49 4.56 -0.86
N ASP A 70 -7.70 5.04 -1.17
CA ASP A 70 -8.22 5.28 -2.54
C ASP A 70 -8.52 3.98 -3.31
N VAL A 71 -9.08 3.01 -2.58
CA VAL A 71 -9.57 1.71 -3.08
C VAL A 71 -10.77 1.91 -4.00
N VAL A 72 -10.79 1.37 -5.22
CA VAL A 72 -11.97 1.44 -6.11
C VAL A 72 -12.21 0.10 -6.80
N GLY A 73 -13.43 -0.15 -7.28
CA GLY A 73 -13.76 -1.41 -7.94
C GLY A 73 -13.77 -2.59 -6.96
N THR A 74 -13.30 -3.75 -7.39
CA THR A 74 -13.26 -4.96 -6.55
C THR A 74 -12.05 -4.97 -5.63
N ILE A 75 -12.20 -5.60 -4.46
CA ILE A 75 -11.07 -5.88 -3.57
C ILE A 75 -10.32 -7.09 -4.15
N PRO A 76 -9.05 -6.94 -4.55
CA PRO A 76 -8.26 -8.03 -5.11
C PRO A 76 -7.83 -9.03 -4.04
N ASP A 77 -7.79 -10.32 -4.37
CA ASP A 77 -7.35 -11.38 -3.45
C ASP A 77 -5.90 -11.18 -2.99
N GLU A 78 -5.07 -10.56 -3.82
CA GLU A 78 -3.68 -10.26 -3.46
C GLU A 78 -3.57 -9.26 -2.31
N LEU A 79 -4.63 -8.52 -1.97
CA LEU A 79 -4.67 -7.66 -0.79
C LEU A 79 -4.40 -8.47 0.49
N TRP A 80 -4.85 -9.72 0.54
CA TRP A 80 -4.64 -10.61 1.68
C TRP A 80 -3.19 -11.06 1.86
N ASN A 81 -2.35 -10.92 0.83
CA ASN A 81 -0.92 -11.17 0.95
C ASN A 81 -0.21 -10.05 1.74
N LEU A 82 -0.85 -8.89 1.92
CA LEU A 82 -0.37 -7.82 2.79
C LEU A 82 -0.75 -8.11 4.24
N THR A 83 -0.13 -9.14 4.82
CA THR A 83 -0.44 -9.68 6.17
C THR A 83 -0.29 -8.70 7.34
N PHE A 84 0.34 -7.53 7.12
CA PHE A 84 0.49 -6.47 8.11
C PHE A 84 -0.47 -5.29 7.89
N LEU A 85 -1.30 -5.36 6.84
CA LEU A 85 -2.31 -4.34 6.53
C LEU A 85 -3.35 -4.31 7.64
N ASN A 86 -3.47 -3.18 8.32
CA ASN A 86 -4.43 -2.96 9.41
C ASN A 86 -5.31 -1.72 9.20
N GLU A 87 -4.97 -0.88 8.22
CA GLU A 87 -5.69 0.34 7.89
C GLU A 87 -6.08 0.31 6.40
N LEU A 88 -7.37 0.21 6.11
CA LEU A 88 -7.89 0.35 4.75
C LEU A 88 -8.87 1.53 4.70
N VAL A 89 -8.45 2.64 4.11
CA VAL A 89 -9.24 3.87 4.08
C VAL A 89 -10.20 3.85 2.91
N LEU A 90 -11.48 3.69 3.22
CA LEU A 90 -12.56 3.54 2.24
C LEU A 90 -13.27 4.85 1.84
N ARG A 91 -12.70 6.01 2.18
CA ARG A 91 -13.38 7.30 2.04
C ARG A 91 -13.51 7.71 0.57
N ASN A 92 -14.73 8.07 0.14
CA ASN A 92 -15.07 8.45 -1.24
C ASN A 92 -14.73 7.38 -2.29
N ASN A 93 -14.82 6.11 -1.91
CA ASN A 93 -14.50 5.00 -2.79
C ASN A 93 -15.73 4.44 -3.50
N ASN A 94 -15.53 3.94 -4.72
CA ASN A 94 -16.56 3.26 -5.52
C ASN A 94 -16.28 1.75 -5.54
N ILE A 95 -16.39 1.11 -4.37
CA ILE A 95 -16.13 -0.33 -4.21
C ILE A 95 -17.32 -1.12 -4.74
N SER A 96 -17.05 -2.22 -5.43
CA SER A 96 -18.05 -3.14 -5.96
C SER A 96 -17.60 -4.60 -5.75
N GLY A 97 -18.53 -5.53 -5.96
CA GLY A 97 -18.26 -6.96 -5.79
C GLY A 97 -18.33 -7.45 -4.35
N SER A 98 -17.91 -8.69 -4.15
CA SER A 98 -17.90 -9.36 -2.85
C SER A 98 -16.60 -9.11 -2.13
N ILE A 99 -16.64 -9.08 -0.80
CA ILE A 99 -15.44 -9.23 0.02
C ILE A 99 -14.96 -10.67 -0.16
N PRO A 100 -13.69 -10.92 -0.52
CA PRO A 100 -13.20 -12.29 -0.66
C PRO A 100 -13.20 -13.04 0.69
N GLU A 101 -13.38 -14.36 0.64
CA GLU A 101 -13.37 -15.26 1.82
C GLU A 101 -11.96 -15.58 2.32
#